data_AF-A0A7Y8ETQ2-F1
#
_entry.id   AF-A0A7Y8ETQ2-F1
#
_cell.length_a   1.000
_cell.length_b   1.000
_cell.length_c   1.000
_cell.angle_alpha   90.00
_cell.angle_beta   90.00
_cell.angle_gamma   90.00
#
_symmetry.space_group_name_H-M   'P 1'
#
loop_
_entity.id
_entity.type
_entity.pdbx_description
1 polymer ?
#
loop_
_entity_poly.entity_id
_entity_poly.type
_entity_poly.pdbx_seq_one_letter_code
_entity_poly.pdbx_strand_id
1 'polypeptide(L)' 'MSLIPNNSLITATPEEGRELAIKMARLVIKATQPDEAVRGRLRDVYANDAAMLIGIGQVVATEFATIAAANKYWTP' A
#
# COMPACT_ATOMS: atom_id res chain seq x y z
N MET A 1 7.67 -13.71 -4.69
CA MET A 1 7.28 -12.31 -4.39
C MET A 1 6.99 -12.23 -2.91
N SER A 2 7.66 -11.36 -2.16
CA SER A 2 7.31 -11.15 -0.75
C SER A 2 6.15 -10.15 -0.66
N LEU A 3 5.17 -10.43 0.21
CA LEU A 3 4.07 -9.51 0.51
C LEU A 3 4.46 -8.48 1.57
N ILE A 4 5.44 -8.82 2.44
CA ILE A 4 6.05 -7.93 3.41
C ILE A 4 7.49 -7.63 2.95
N PRO A 5 7.78 -6.43 2.42
CA PRO A 5 9.13 -6.04 2.04
C PRO A 5 10.12 -6.21 3.19
N ASN A 6 11.27 -6.87 2.93
CA ASN A 6 12.31 -7.14 3.93
C ASN A 6 11.83 -7.90 5.19
N ASN A 7 10.62 -8.46 5.17
CA ASN A 7 9.95 -9.06 6.32
C ASN A 7 9.91 -8.15 7.56
N SER A 8 9.76 -6.84 7.37
CA SER A 8 9.73 -5.83 8.44
C SER A 8 8.67 -4.77 8.19
N LEU A 9 8.05 -4.30 9.27
CA LEU A 9 7.20 -3.10 9.28
C LEU A 9 7.93 -1.87 9.81
N ILE A 10 9.18 -2.02 10.26
CA ILE A 10 9.97 -0.94 10.86
C ILE A 10 10.55 -0.05 9.77
N THR A 11 10.32 1.26 9.88
CA THR A 11 10.81 2.31 8.98
C THR A 11 11.41 3.46 9.79
N ALA A 12 12.40 4.16 9.23
CA ALA A 12 13.11 5.20 9.97
C ALA A 12 12.26 6.47 10.13
N THR A 13 11.34 6.73 9.19
CA THR A 13 10.51 7.94 9.19
C THR A 13 9.04 7.63 8.87
N PRO A 14 8.11 8.55 9.20
CA PRO A 14 6.72 8.45 8.77
C PRO A 14 6.56 8.37 7.25
N GLU A 15 7.39 9.09 6.49
CA GLU A 15 7.34 9.08 5.02
C GLU A 15 7.68 7.70 4.46
N GLU A 16 8.77 7.09 4.92
CA GLU A 16 9.12 5.70 4.57
C GLU A 16 8.01 4.71 4.99
N GLY A 17 7.36 4.96 6.13
CA GLY A 17 6.20 4.20 6.58
C GLY A 17 5.02 4.30 5.60
N ARG A 18 4.79 5.50 5.03
CA ARG A 18 3.74 5.74 4.04
C ARG A 18 4.06 5.07 2.71
N GLU A 19 5.32 5.12 2.27
CA GLU A 19 5.78 4.41 1.09
C GLU A 19 5.64 2.89 1.24
N LEU A 20 5.97 2.35 2.41
CA LEU A 20 5.79 0.94 2.73
C LEU A 20 4.30 0.54 2.66
N ALA A 21 3.41 1.34 3.22
CA ALA A 21 1.96 1.12 3.16
C ALA A 21 1.45 1.03 1.71
N ILE A 22 1.88 1.97 0.86
CA ILE A 22 1.53 1.97 -0.58
C ILE A 22 2.05 0.70 -1.26
N LYS A 23 3.30 0.32 -0.95
CA LYS A 23 3.92 -0.87 -1.53
C LYS A 23 3.18 -2.15 -1.14
N MET A 24 2.83 -2.30 0.14
CA MET A 24 2.08 -3.46 0.64
C MET A 24 0.70 -3.55 -0.03
N ALA A 25 -0.06 -2.45 -0.09
CA ALA A 25 -1.35 -2.41 -0.78
C ALA A 25 -1.23 -2.85 -2.26
N ARG A 26 -0.22 -2.38 -2.98
CA ARG A 26 0.04 -2.78 -4.38
C ARG A 26 0.44 -4.24 -4.52
N LEU A 27 1.18 -4.79 -3.55
CA LEU A 27 1.60 -6.20 -3.55
C LEU A 27 0.40 -7.13 -3.36
N VAL A 28 -0.59 -6.76 -2.54
CA VAL A 28 -1.84 -7.51 -2.42
C VAL A 28 -2.54 -7.59 -3.78
N ILE A 29 -2.71 -6.47 -4.48
CA ILE A 29 -3.34 -6.43 -5.82
C ILE A 29 -2.57 -7.30 -6.83
N LYS A 30 -1.23 -7.26 -6.79
CA LYS A 30 -0.39 -8.09 -7.66
C LYS A 30 -0.51 -9.58 -7.33
N ALA A 31 -0.71 -9.93 -6.07
CA ALA A 31 -0.89 -11.31 -5.64
C ALA A 31 -2.28 -11.85 -6.04
N THR A 32 -3.33 -11.03 -5.91
CA THR A 32 -4.70 -11.42 -6.26
C THR A 32 -4.93 -11.47 -7.76
N GLN A 33 -4.30 -10.58 -8.52
CA GLN A 33 -4.34 -10.57 -9.98
C GLN A 33 -2.92 -10.62 -10.54
N PRO A 34 -2.38 -11.82 -10.84
CA PRO A 34 -0.99 -11.98 -11.29
C PRO A 34 -0.75 -11.49 -12.72
N ASP A 35 -1.78 -11.42 -13.57
CA ASP A 35 -1.65 -10.96 -14.96
C ASP A 35 -1.45 -9.43 -15.03
N GLU A 36 -0.30 -9.02 -15.55
CA GLU A 36 0.07 -7.61 -15.72
C GLU A 36 -0.79 -6.88 -16.75
N ALA A 37 -1.17 -7.53 -17.85
CA ALA A 37 -2.01 -6.93 -18.88
C ALA A 37 -3.43 -6.68 -18.36
N VAL A 38 -3.95 -7.55 -17.48
CA VAL A 38 -5.21 -7.30 -16.77
C VAL A 38 -5.07 -6.10 -15.83
N ARG A 39 -4.03 -6.05 -14.99
CA ARG A 39 -3.81 -4.90 -14.08
C ARG A 39 -3.63 -3.58 -14.84
N GLY A 40 -2.96 -3.60 -15.99
CA GLY A 40 -2.81 -2.43 -16.87
C GLY A 40 -4.17 -1.88 -17.30
N ARG A 41 -5.06 -2.73 -17.80
CA ARG A 41 -6.43 -2.33 -18.19
C ARG A 41 -7.27 -1.82 -17.02
N LEU A 42 -7.16 -2.45 -15.85
CA LEU A 42 -7.89 -2.01 -14.65
C LEU A 42 -7.42 -0.66 -14.11
N ARG A 43 -6.15 -0.31 -14.34
CA ARG A 43 -5.57 0.98 -13.91
C ARG A 43 -6.27 2.16 -14.53
N ASP A 44 -6.59 2.10 -15.81
CA ASP A 44 -7.26 3.20 -16.51
C ASP A 44 -8.66 3.47 -15.93
N VAL A 45 -9.33 2.43 -15.43
CA VAL A 45 -10.62 2.55 -14.75
C VAL A 45 -10.46 3.28 -13.42
N TYR A 46 -9.71 2.70 -12.48
CA TYR A 46 -9.65 3.26 -11.12
C TYR A 46 -8.92 4.60 -11.05
N ALA A 47 -8.00 4.89 -11.98
CA ALA A 47 -7.28 6.16 -12.01
C ALA A 47 -8.16 7.35 -12.41
N ASN A 48 -9.30 7.11 -13.06
CA ASN A 48 -10.24 8.12 -13.52
C ASN A 48 -11.58 8.10 -12.75
N ASP A 49 -11.69 7.28 -11.71
CA ASP A 49 -12.88 7.16 -10.87
C ASP A 49 -12.60 7.72 -9.46
N ALA A 50 -13.29 8.80 -9.10
CA ALA A 50 -13.06 9.50 -7.82
C ALA A 50 -13.37 8.62 -6.60
N ALA A 51 -14.40 7.77 -6.67
CA ALA A 51 -14.76 6.87 -5.56
C ALA A 51 -13.70 5.79 -5.39
N MET A 52 -13.16 5.26 -6.48
CA MET A 52 -12.05 4.30 -6.42
C MET A 52 -10.76 4.94 -5.90
N LEU A 53 -10.45 6.18 -6.29
CA LEU A 53 -9.30 6.92 -5.75
C LEU A 53 -9.41 7.13 -4.23
N ILE A 54 -10.61 7.48 -3.73
CA ILE A 54 -10.88 7.55 -2.29
C ILE A 54 -10.71 6.17 -1.63
N GLY A 55 -11.22 5.10 -2.27
CA GLY A 55 -11.06 3.72 -1.80
C GLY A 55 -9.60 3.29 -1.67
N ILE A 56 -8.75 3.64 -2.65
CA ILE A 56 -7.30 3.41 -2.59
C ILE A 56 -6.70 4.17 -1.40
N GLY A 57 -7.08 5.43 -1.21
CA GLY A 57 -6.64 6.23 -0.06
C GLY A 57 -6.93 5.54 1.27
N GLN A 58 -8.12 4.96 1.40
CA GLN A 58 -8.55 4.25 2.60
C GLN A 58 -7.74 2.97 2.85
N VAL A 59 -7.48 2.16 1.82
CA VAL A 59 -6.63 0.96 1.94
C VAL A 59 -5.24 1.33 2.46
N VAL A 60 -4.61 2.35 1.86
CA VAL A 60 -3.28 2.78 2.28
C VAL A 60 -3.33 3.39 3.69
N ALA A 61 -4.41 4.07 4.08
CA ALA A 61 -4.59 4.57 5.45
C ALA A 61 -4.63 3.43 6.49
N THR A 62 -5.32 2.32 6.19
CA THR A 62 -5.36 1.15 7.07
C THR A 62 -3.99 0.48 7.22
N GLU A 63 -3.26 0.31 6.12
CA GLU A 63 -1.89 -0.21 6.15
C GLU A 63 -0.95 0.71 6.96
N PHE A 64 -1.04 2.02 6.70
CA PHE A 64 -0.22 3.01 7.39
C PHE A 64 -0.50 3.08 8.89
N ALA A 65 -1.76 2.91 9.33
CA ALA A 65 -2.09 2.83 10.75
C ALA A 65 -1.38 1.67 11.46
N THR A 66 -1.32 0.50 10.80
CA THR A 66 -0.60 -0.68 11.30
C THR A 66 0.91 -0.44 11.36
N ILE A 67 1.47 0.14 10.31
CA ILE A 67 2.91 0.47 10.24
C ILE A 67 3.28 1.54 11.28
N ALA A 68 2.47 2.57 11.43
CA ALA A 68 2.70 3.61 12.44
C ALA A 68 2.69 3.04 13.85
N ALA A 69 1.73 2.16 14.17
CA ALA A 69 1.70 1.46 15.47
C ALA A 69 2.95 0.60 15.68
N ALA A 70 3.41 -0.13 14.66
CA ALA A 70 4.65 -0.92 14.73
C ALA A 70 5.90 -0.06 14.98
N ASN A 71 5.90 1.19 14.51
CA ASN A 71 6.98 2.16 14.69
C ASN A 71 6.80 3.10 15.89
N LYS A 72 5.84 2.81 16.78
CA LYS A 72 5.50 3.69 17.92
C LYS A 72 5.29 5.14 17.49
N TYR A 73 4.68 5.35 16.33
CA TYR A 73 4.41 6.66 15.74
C TYR A 73 5.64 7.56 15.54
N TRP A 74 6.85 6.97 15.49
CA TRP A 74 8.12 7.70 15.37
C TRP A 74 8.31 8.79 16.44
N THR A 75 7.68 8.64 17.61
CA THR A 75 7.89 9.55 18.73
C THR A 75 9.33 9.41 19.25
N PRO A 76 9.96 10.52 19.70
CA PRO A 76 11.26 10.47 20.37
C PRO A 76 11.28 9.51 21.56
#